data_AF-A0A818EVJ0-F1
#
_entry.id   AF-A0A818EVJ0-F1
#
_cell.length_a   1.000
_cell.length_b   1.000
_cell.length_c   1.000
_cell.angle_alpha   90.00
_cell.angle_beta   90.00
_cell.angle_gamma   90.00
#
_symmetry.space_group_name_H-M   'P 1'
#
loop_
_entity.id
_entity.type
_entity.pdbx_description
1 polymer ?
#
loop_
_entity_poly.entity_id
_entity_poly.type
_entity_poly.pdbx_seq_one_letter_code
_entity_poly.pdbx_strand_id
1 'polypeptide(L)'
;MLKSDVIVVCWSSKYLLEMIYECGGPSVRTAINNQIEKKLKNPLTTVKSDGDIKSKRIYFIHWQPESQIDLVKKSLENLISICMERADNDNYKSIAYPAIGCGDYNYPIDIIAQTMVNKVHQEQILHKMSVSFIIQSTKKDIFYHFDKQINLFNQSTSTDSLSKIIQNGLMQIEKGDITKQKVDVIVVSSSSDYLRQIVIIEGGEQVYEAYERENKTNPNSLIISTPPGNLLCKRIFFLKWIPDENENLLRQSIIDFIWNVIQNVLSYKFDSIAFPPIGCAHSNISTSIIIKTLINQLIYQIKSRNLSLTVKFVILPDQNDIYEEFYQELLKCEQDIEQTNDDKVPSTWELAAGNSFRFIISYKLDEYKTIADEFYRAMKGKIKKILQIERIQNERWYFQYLAHKKDFFKRLNKDTEKRLYHGCPNNAVDSIIDDCFNRSFAGLHGTSYGIGVYFSSDATYSHQFAKPNSNGERSMFIARVLIGKTT
;
A
#
# COMPACT_ATOMS: atom_id res chain seq x y z
N MET A 1 5.21 -42.15 13.87
CA MET A 1 4.26 -42.65 12.87
C MET A 1 3.03 -41.76 12.90
N LEU A 2 2.71 -41.08 11.80
CA LEU A 2 1.56 -40.18 11.72
C LEU A 2 0.24 -40.97 11.80
N LYS A 3 -0.72 -40.40 12.53
CA LYS A 3 -2.11 -40.88 12.63
C LYS A 3 -3.03 -39.90 11.90
N SER A 4 -2.88 -39.77 10.58
CA SER A 4 -3.88 -39.11 9.75
C SER A 4 -4.75 -40.14 9.04
N ASP A 5 -6.02 -39.86 8.82
CA ASP A 5 -6.92 -40.74 8.07
C ASP A 5 -6.48 -40.86 6.61
N VAL A 6 -6.02 -39.76 6.02
CA VAL A 6 -5.52 -39.68 4.65
C VAL A 6 -4.07 -39.21 4.64
N ILE A 7 -3.24 -39.81 3.78
CA ILE A 7 -1.92 -39.30 3.44
C ILE A 7 -1.84 -38.95 1.96
N VAL A 8 -1.36 -37.74 1.66
CA VAL A 8 -1.17 -37.26 0.29
C VAL A 8 0.25 -37.55 -0.16
N VAL A 9 0.41 -37.99 -1.40
CA VAL A 9 1.70 -38.36 -1.98
C VAL A 9 1.78 -37.78 -3.39
N CYS A 10 2.84 -37.01 -3.66
CA CYS A 10 3.07 -36.48 -5.00
C CYS A 10 3.68 -37.54 -5.90
N TRP A 11 3.06 -37.77 -7.05
CA TRP A 11 3.48 -38.79 -8.02
C TRP A 11 4.94 -38.62 -8.47
N SER A 12 5.37 -37.37 -8.68
CA SER A 12 6.73 -37.09 -9.15
C SER A 12 7.83 -37.30 -8.09
N SER A 13 7.46 -37.50 -6.83
CA SER A 13 8.42 -37.72 -5.75
C SER A 13 8.83 -39.19 -5.67
N LYS A 14 9.97 -39.54 -6.27
CA LYS A 14 10.56 -40.89 -6.18
C LYS A 14 10.72 -41.36 -4.74
N TYR A 15 11.24 -40.49 -3.88
CA TYR A 15 11.46 -40.79 -2.47
C TYR A 15 10.17 -41.16 -1.73
N LEU A 16 9.12 -40.34 -1.84
CA LEU A 16 7.85 -40.62 -1.17
C LEU A 16 7.17 -41.87 -1.74
N LEU A 17 7.30 -42.10 -3.04
CA LEU A 17 6.75 -43.28 -3.69
C LEU A 17 7.43 -44.57 -3.23
N GLU A 18 8.76 -44.59 -3.14
CA GLU A 18 9.54 -45.72 -2.61
C GLU A 18 9.16 -46.02 -1.16
N MET A 19 9.07 -44.99 -0.30
CA MET A 19 8.62 -45.17 1.09
C MET A 19 7.22 -45.79 1.20
N ILE A 20 6.29 -45.37 0.34
CA ILE A 20 4.92 -45.93 0.33
C ILE A 20 4.91 -47.37 -0.17
N TYR A 21 5.75 -47.73 -1.14
CA TYR A 21 5.88 -49.11 -1.58
C TYR A 21 6.50 -50.01 -0.51
N GLU A 22 7.52 -49.54 0.19
CA GLU A 22 8.15 -50.27 1.28
C GLU A 22 7.18 -50.50 2.44
N CYS A 23 6.46 -49.46 2.87
CA CYS A 23 5.51 -49.56 3.98
C CYS A 23 4.21 -50.28 3.59
N GLY A 24 3.72 -50.08 2.37
CA GLY A 24 2.43 -50.59 1.90
C GLY A 24 2.48 -52.02 1.37
N GLY A 25 3.68 -52.52 1.04
CA GLY A 25 3.88 -53.87 0.53
C GLY A 25 3.32 -54.10 -0.89
N PRO A 26 3.28 -55.37 -1.33
CA PRO A 26 2.92 -55.73 -2.71
C PRO A 26 1.50 -55.33 -3.12
N SER A 27 0.52 -55.36 -2.19
CA SER A 27 -0.88 -55.03 -2.48
C SER A 27 -1.05 -53.56 -2.86
N VAL A 28 -0.43 -52.65 -2.11
CA VAL A 28 -0.41 -51.21 -2.41
C VAL A 28 0.33 -50.95 -3.71
N ARG A 29 1.49 -51.60 -3.93
CA ARG A 29 2.27 -51.46 -5.17
C ARG A 29 1.47 -51.87 -6.41
N THR A 30 0.79 -53.01 -6.36
CA THR A 30 -0.07 -53.47 -7.46
C THR A 30 -1.26 -52.55 -7.68
N ALA A 31 -1.93 -52.09 -6.60
CA ALA A 31 -3.06 -51.17 -6.70
C ALA A 31 -2.67 -49.84 -7.36
N ILE A 32 -1.49 -49.30 -6.99
CA ILE A 32 -0.93 -48.09 -7.59
C ILE A 32 -0.60 -48.34 -9.07
N ASN A 33 0.17 -49.39 -9.38
CA ASN A 33 0.57 -49.70 -10.75
C ASN A 33 -0.62 -49.90 -11.71
N ASN A 34 -1.68 -50.58 -11.25
CA ASN A 34 -2.92 -50.77 -12.01
C ASN A 34 -3.66 -49.45 -12.31
N GLN A 35 -3.49 -48.43 -11.46
CA GLN A 35 -4.06 -47.10 -11.68
C GLN A 35 -3.16 -46.22 -12.59
N ILE A 36 -1.84 -46.44 -12.62
CA ILE A 36 -0.91 -45.76 -13.56
C ILE A 36 -1.17 -46.21 -15.00
N GLU A 37 -1.36 -47.52 -15.22
CA GLU A 37 -1.57 -48.07 -16.56
C GLU A 37 -2.89 -47.57 -17.18
N LYS A 38 -3.86 -47.23 -16.33
CA LYS A 38 -5.07 -46.49 -16.72
C LYS A 38 -4.77 -44.99 -16.73
N LYS A 39 -4.05 -44.51 -17.76
CA LYS A 39 -3.84 -43.08 -18.02
C LYS A 39 -5.15 -42.30 -17.81
N LEU A 40 -5.26 -41.52 -16.73
CA LEU A 40 -6.50 -40.82 -16.43
C LEU A 40 -6.28 -39.34 -16.16
N LYS A 41 -7.13 -38.56 -16.82
CA LYS A 41 -7.29 -37.11 -16.86
C LYS A 41 -7.61 -36.46 -15.50
N ASN A 42 -7.42 -37.17 -14.38
CA ASN A 42 -7.83 -36.75 -13.06
C ASN A 42 -6.63 -36.34 -12.21
N PRO A 43 -6.66 -35.17 -11.55
CA PRO A 43 -5.54 -34.65 -10.77
C PRO A 43 -5.27 -35.46 -9.47
N LEU A 44 -6.21 -36.32 -9.08
CA LEU A 44 -6.18 -37.11 -7.85
C LEU A 44 -6.53 -38.58 -8.12
N THR A 45 -5.76 -39.48 -7.55
CA THR A 45 -5.94 -40.94 -7.59
C THR A 45 -5.96 -41.49 -6.16
N THR A 46 -6.94 -42.35 -5.84
CA THR A 46 -7.11 -42.83 -4.46
C THR A 46 -6.85 -44.33 -4.35
N VAL A 47 -6.03 -44.71 -3.37
CA VAL A 47 -5.62 -46.09 -3.09
C VAL A 47 -5.94 -46.42 -1.64
N LYS A 48 -6.45 -47.63 -1.38
CA LYS A 48 -6.66 -48.12 -0.03
C LYS A 48 -5.30 -48.45 0.58
N SER A 49 -5.02 -47.95 1.77
CA SER A 49 -3.79 -48.30 2.49
C SER A 49 -3.80 -49.76 2.91
N ASP A 50 -2.61 -50.34 3.00
CA ASP A 50 -2.37 -51.70 3.49
C ASP A 50 -0.97 -51.76 4.14
N GLY A 51 -0.59 -52.91 4.67
CA GLY A 51 0.72 -53.12 5.28
C GLY A 51 0.92 -52.29 6.55
N ASP A 52 2.08 -51.64 6.66
CA ASP A 52 2.46 -50.82 7.83
C ASP A 52 1.97 -49.37 7.75
N ILE A 53 1.28 -48.99 6.68
CA ILE A 53 0.71 -47.65 6.51
C ILE A 53 -0.48 -47.46 7.46
N LYS A 54 -0.33 -46.55 8.43
CA LYS A 54 -1.35 -46.30 9.46
C LYS A 54 -2.55 -45.48 9.00
N SER A 55 -2.42 -44.73 7.90
CA SER A 55 -3.53 -43.98 7.31
C SER A 55 -4.53 -44.94 6.66
N LYS A 56 -5.81 -44.56 6.60
CA LYS A 56 -6.88 -45.36 5.98
C LYS A 56 -6.81 -45.32 4.45
N ARG A 57 -6.40 -44.18 3.88
CA ARG A 57 -6.28 -43.95 2.43
C ARG A 57 -4.99 -43.23 2.06
N ILE A 58 -4.54 -43.50 0.83
CA ILE A 58 -3.44 -42.79 0.17
C ILE A 58 -4.01 -42.03 -1.04
N TYR A 59 -3.73 -40.73 -1.09
CA TYR A 59 -4.14 -39.82 -2.15
C TYR A 59 -2.92 -39.48 -3.00
N PHE A 60 -2.86 -40.01 -4.21
CA PHE A 60 -1.82 -39.72 -5.19
C PHE A 60 -2.23 -38.52 -6.03
N ILE A 61 -1.45 -37.45 -5.93
CA ILE A 61 -1.66 -36.25 -6.74
C ILE A 61 -0.75 -36.28 -7.96
N HIS A 62 -1.34 -35.97 -9.12
CA HIS A 62 -0.64 -35.83 -10.39
C HIS A 62 -0.35 -34.34 -10.61
N TRP A 63 0.64 -33.83 -9.89
CA TRP A 63 1.06 -32.44 -10.02
C TRP A 63 2.19 -32.29 -11.03
N GLN A 64 2.07 -31.29 -11.90
CA GLN A 64 3.10 -30.92 -12.87
C GLN A 64 3.68 -29.54 -12.49
N PRO A 65 4.99 -29.34 -12.65
CA PRO A 65 5.61 -28.06 -12.39
C PRO A 65 5.14 -27.02 -13.42
N GLU A 66 4.94 -25.78 -12.96
CA GLU A 66 4.57 -24.63 -13.78
C GLU A 66 5.74 -23.64 -13.91
N SER A 67 5.81 -22.90 -15.01
CA SER A 67 6.92 -21.96 -15.25
C SER A 67 6.77 -20.63 -14.50
N GLN A 68 5.53 -20.18 -14.29
CA GLN A 68 5.23 -18.91 -13.60
C GLN A 68 4.81 -19.17 -12.16
N ILE A 69 5.35 -18.37 -11.23
CA ILE A 69 5.11 -18.57 -9.80
C ILE A 69 3.63 -18.43 -9.43
N ASP A 70 2.86 -17.57 -10.10
CA ASP A 70 1.43 -17.42 -9.80
C ASP A 70 0.59 -18.61 -10.29
N LEU A 71 1.00 -19.26 -11.40
CA LEU A 71 0.41 -20.52 -11.84
C LEU A 71 0.75 -21.65 -10.88
N VAL A 72 1.99 -21.69 -10.36
CA VAL A 72 2.39 -22.62 -9.31
C VAL A 72 1.48 -22.47 -8.09
N LYS A 73 1.29 -21.26 -7.58
CA LYS A 73 0.41 -20.99 -6.43
C LYS A 73 -1.01 -21.52 -6.68
N LYS A 74 -1.62 -21.10 -7.79
CA LYS A 74 -2.98 -21.48 -8.16
C LYS A 74 -3.16 -23.00 -8.33
N SER A 75 -2.13 -23.67 -8.87
CA SER A 75 -2.14 -25.13 -9.02
C SER A 75 -2.09 -25.86 -7.66
N LEU A 76 -1.29 -25.36 -6.71
CA LEU A 76 -1.20 -25.92 -5.36
C LEU A 76 -2.49 -25.67 -4.57
N GLU A 77 -3.07 -24.48 -4.70
CA GLU A 77 -4.34 -24.13 -4.07
C GLU A 77 -5.46 -25.07 -4.52
N ASN A 78 -5.57 -25.29 -5.84
CA ASN A 78 -6.54 -26.18 -6.43
C ASN A 78 -6.35 -27.64 -5.97
N LEU A 79 -5.11 -28.11 -5.86
CA LEU A 79 -4.82 -29.46 -5.37
C LEU A 79 -5.23 -29.66 -3.92
N ILE A 80 -5.01 -28.66 -3.07
CA ILE A 80 -5.42 -28.71 -1.66
C ILE A 80 -6.95 -28.81 -1.59
N SER A 81 -7.68 -27.94 -2.30
CA SER A 81 -9.15 -28.00 -2.36
C SER A 81 -9.66 -29.36 -2.81
N ILE A 82 -9.16 -29.88 -3.94
CA ILE A 82 -9.58 -31.19 -4.47
C ILE A 82 -9.36 -32.32 -3.45
N CYS A 83 -8.22 -32.31 -2.76
CA CYS A 83 -7.90 -33.33 -1.77
C CYS A 83 -8.78 -33.23 -0.51
N MET A 84 -9.03 -32.01 0.00
CA MET A 84 -9.84 -31.80 1.19
C MET A 84 -11.32 -32.06 0.93
N GLU A 85 -11.86 -31.56 -0.19
CA GLU A 85 -13.23 -31.84 -0.64
C GLU A 85 -13.45 -33.35 -0.80
N ARG A 86 -12.49 -34.06 -1.40
CA ARG A 86 -12.59 -35.52 -1.54
C ARG A 86 -12.55 -36.22 -0.19
N ALA A 87 -11.66 -35.81 0.72
CA ALA A 87 -11.54 -36.42 2.03
C ALA A 87 -12.78 -36.18 2.90
N ASP A 88 -13.41 -35.00 2.79
CA ASP A 88 -14.64 -34.66 3.50
C ASP A 88 -15.83 -35.47 2.99
N ASN A 89 -15.97 -35.58 1.66
CA ASN A 89 -16.97 -36.44 1.02
C ASN A 89 -16.82 -37.92 1.42
N ASP A 90 -15.58 -38.38 1.62
CA ASP A 90 -15.27 -39.73 2.09
C ASP A 90 -15.37 -39.87 3.64
N ASN A 91 -15.79 -38.82 4.35
CA ASN A 91 -15.96 -38.73 5.82
C ASN A 91 -14.68 -38.91 6.65
N TYR A 92 -13.52 -38.53 6.11
CA TYR A 92 -12.27 -38.52 6.87
C TYR A 92 -12.14 -37.26 7.73
N LYS A 93 -11.46 -37.37 8.87
CA LYS A 93 -11.30 -36.27 9.84
C LYS A 93 -9.89 -35.69 9.87
N SER A 94 -8.93 -36.34 9.22
CA SER A 94 -7.57 -35.83 9.14
C SER A 94 -6.85 -36.18 7.84
N ILE A 95 -6.10 -35.21 7.32
CA ILE A 95 -5.31 -35.34 6.10
C ILE A 95 -3.90 -34.82 6.32
N ALA A 96 -2.92 -35.50 5.74
CA ALA A 96 -1.53 -35.12 5.82
C ALA A 96 -0.93 -34.81 4.46
N TYR A 97 -0.34 -33.63 4.29
CA TYR A 97 0.28 -33.17 3.06
C TYR A 97 1.81 -33.21 3.15
N PRO A 98 2.52 -33.59 2.09
CA PRO A 98 3.94 -33.32 1.97
C PRO A 98 4.17 -31.85 1.61
N ALA A 99 5.42 -31.38 1.70
CA ALA A 99 5.81 -30.05 1.20
C ALA A 99 5.89 -30.05 -0.34
N ILE A 100 4.74 -30.00 -1.01
CA ILE A 100 4.61 -30.07 -2.48
C ILE A 100 5.24 -28.80 -3.08
N GLY A 101 6.14 -28.97 -4.07
CA GLY A 101 6.81 -27.85 -4.72
C GLY A 101 8.14 -27.43 -4.08
N CYS A 102 8.46 -27.90 -2.86
CA CYS A 102 9.76 -27.63 -2.20
C CYS A 102 10.87 -28.63 -2.57
N GLY A 103 10.70 -29.35 -3.69
CA GLY A 103 11.66 -30.34 -4.18
C GLY A 103 12.66 -29.75 -5.18
N ASP A 104 13.07 -30.55 -6.17
CA ASP A 104 14.13 -30.22 -7.13
C ASP A 104 13.72 -29.17 -8.19
N TYR A 105 12.56 -28.53 -8.04
CA TYR A 105 12.02 -27.53 -8.97
C TYR A 105 12.47 -26.09 -8.66
N ASN A 106 13.28 -25.88 -7.61
CA ASN A 106 13.85 -24.58 -7.21
C ASN A 106 12.84 -23.44 -7.01
N TYR A 107 11.59 -23.75 -6.66
CA TYR A 107 10.64 -22.71 -6.25
C TYR A 107 11.03 -22.13 -4.88
N PRO A 108 10.80 -20.82 -4.64
CA PRO A 108 11.06 -20.22 -3.33
C PRO A 108 10.23 -20.89 -2.23
N ILE A 109 10.92 -21.49 -1.25
CA ILE A 109 10.30 -22.31 -0.20
C ILE A 109 9.33 -21.49 0.65
N ASP A 110 9.64 -20.23 0.91
CA ASP A 110 8.79 -19.29 1.65
C ASP A 110 7.45 -19.04 0.94
N ILE A 111 7.47 -18.86 -0.39
CA ILE A 111 6.26 -18.67 -1.20
C ILE A 111 5.40 -19.94 -1.18
N ILE A 112 6.03 -21.11 -1.36
CA ILE A 112 5.32 -22.40 -1.35
C ILE A 112 4.70 -22.67 0.02
N ALA A 113 5.47 -22.50 1.10
CA ALA A 113 4.99 -22.69 2.46
C ALA A 113 3.82 -21.75 2.78
N GLN A 114 3.93 -20.46 2.44
CA GLN A 114 2.84 -19.50 2.62
C GLN A 114 1.58 -19.94 1.87
N THR A 115 1.72 -20.28 0.58
CA THR A 115 0.59 -20.65 -0.27
C THR A 115 -0.14 -21.87 0.28
N MET A 116 0.60 -22.93 0.60
CA MET A 116 0.01 -24.17 1.10
C MET A 116 -0.66 -23.98 2.47
N VAL A 117 0.01 -23.28 3.40
CA VAL A 117 -0.52 -23.05 4.75
C VAL A 117 -1.77 -22.16 4.71
N ASN A 118 -1.76 -21.07 3.93
CA ASN A 118 -2.93 -20.19 3.75
C ASN A 118 -4.13 -20.98 3.24
N LYS A 119 -3.92 -21.77 2.18
CA LYS A 119 -5.02 -22.51 1.58
C LYS A 119 -5.55 -23.59 2.52
N VAL A 120 -4.67 -24.33 3.19
CA VAL A 120 -5.07 -25.32 4.20
C VAL A 120 -5.89 -24.67 5.31
N HIS A 121 -5.51 -23.48 5.78
CA HIS A 121 -6.24 -22.79 6.82
C HIS A 121 -7.69 -22.46 6.39
N GLN A 122 -7.88 -21.95 5.18
CA GLN A 122 -9.21 -21.69 4.61
C GLN A 122 -10.07 -22.97 4.54
N GLU A 123 -9.51 -24.05 4.00
CA GLU A 123 -10.22 -25.32 3.81
C GLU A 123 -10.47 -26.07 5.12
N GLN A 124 -9.60 -25.91 6.12
CA GLN A 124 -9.76 -26.48 7.46
C GLN A 124 -10.99 -25.92 8.18
N ILE A 125 -11.29 -24.63 7.98
CA ILE A 125 -12.52 -23.99 8.50
C ILE A 125 -13.75 -24.54 7.78
N LEU A 126 -13.67 -24.67 6.45
CA LEU A 126 -14.78 -25.14 5.62
C LEU A 126 -15.18 -26.59 5.92
N HIS A 127 -14.19 -27.49 5.97
CA HIS A 127 -14.41 -28.94 6.09
C HIS A 127 -14.28 -29.47 7.53
N LYS A 128 -13.90 -28.62 8.50
CA LYS A 128 -13.67 -29.01 9.92
C LYS A 128 -12.76 -30.23 10.05
N MET A 129 -11.65 -30.23 9.30
CA MET A 129 -10.73 -31.35 9.16
C MET A 129 -9.35 -31.00 9.71
N SER A 130 -8.73 -31.92 10.46
CA SER A 130 -7.36 -31.71 10.97
C SER A 130 -6.34 -31.90 9.85
N VAL A 131 -5.48 -30.90 9.64
CA VAL A 131 -4.42 -30.97 8.62
C VAL A 131 -3.04 -31.00 9.26
N SER A 132 -2.13 -31.81 8.72
CA SER A 132 -0.72 -31.85 9.14
C SER A 132 0.22 -31.82 7.94
N PHE A 133 1.30 -31.04 8.02
CA PHE A 133 2.38 -31.07 7.03
C PHE A 133 3.46 -32.07 7.45
N ILE A 134 3.83 -32.97 6.55
CA ILE A 134 4.87 -33.99 6.76
C ILE A 134 6.12 -33.55 6.02
N ILE A 135 7.19 -33.30 6.78
CA ILE A 135 8.47 -32.87 6.25
C ILE A 135 9.54 -33.86 6.71
N GLN A 136 10.42 -34.24 5.79
CA GLN A 136 11.52 -35.15 6.09
C GLN A 136 12.45 -34.51 7.12
N SER A 137 12.88 -35.28 8.12
CA SER A 137 13.68 -34.79 9.25
C SER A 137 15.02 -34.13 8.85
N THR A 138 15.57 -34.49 7.69
CA THR A 138 16.80 -33.90 7.14
C THR A 138 16.56 -32.54 6.47
N LYS A 139 15.32 -32.20 6.10
CA LYS A 139 14.94 -30.97 5.40
C LYS A 139 14.54 -29.86 6.38
N LYS A 140 15.50 -29.48 7.24
CA LYS A 140 15.30 -28.48 8.31
C LYS A 140 14.85 -27.11 7.79
N ASP A 141 15.33 -26.70 6.62
CA ASP A 141 14.99 -25.42 6.01
C ASP A 141 13.50 -25.35 5.61
N ILE A 142 13.00 -26.39 4.94
CA ILE A 142 11.57 -26.53 4.60
C ILE A 142 10.73 -26.56 5.88
N PHE A 143 11.18 -27.32 6.89
CA PHE A 143 10.49 -27.37 8.18
C PHE A 143 10.38 -25.99 8.82
N TYR A 144 11.47 -25.23 8.87
CA TYR A 144 11.49 -23.88 9.43
C TYR A 144 10.49 -22.95 8.73
N HIS A 145 10.43 -22.97 7.40
CA HIS A 145 9.49 -22.14 6.67
C HIS A 145 8.01 -22.51 6.92
N PHE A 146 7.68 -23.79 6.94
CA PHE A 146 6.30 -24.22 7.25
C PHE A 146 5.93 -23.95 8.72
N ASP A 147 6.83 -24.23 9.66
CA ASP A 147 6.62 -23.97 11.09
C ASP A 147 6.43 -22.47 11.35
N LYS A 148 7.27 -21.62 10.74
CA LYS A 148 7.11 -20.16 10.78
C LYS A 148 5.71 -19.74 10.30
N GLN A 149 5.26 -20.25 9.15
CA GLN A 149 3.95 -19.89 8.60
C GLN A 149 2.80 -20.37 9.49
N ILE A 150 2.87 -21.59 10.02
CA ILE A 150 1.86 -22.13 10.93
C ILE A 150 1.81 -21.33 12.23
N ASN A 151 2.96 -20.94 12.78
CA ASN A 151 3.02 -20.13 14.00
C ASN A 151 2.47 -18.72 13.79
N LEU A 152 2.68 -18.12 12.61
CA LEU A 152 2.05 -16.84 12.25
C LEU A 152 0.50 -16.93 12.26
N PHE A 153 -0.08 -18.06 11.83
CA PHE A 153 -1.52 -18.32 11.94
C PHE A 153 -1.97 -18.67 13.37
N ASN A 154 -1.20 -19.44 14.12
CA ASN A 154 -1.60 -19.76 15.51
C ASN A 154 -1.52 -18.53 16.43
N GLN A 155 -0.71 -17.52 16.06
CA GLN A 155 -0.72 -16.21 16.69
C GLN A 155 -1.93 -15.36 16.27
N SER A 156 -2.58 -15.64 15.13
CA SER A 156 -3.82 -14.98 14.70
C SER A 156 -5.09 -15.54 15.34
N THR A 157 -5.02 -16.73 15.94
CA THR A 157 -6.11 -17.30 16.73
C THR A 157 -6.08 -16.83 18.19
N SER A 158 -6.56 -15.61 18.47
CA SER A 158 -7.24 -15.25 19.74
C SER A 158 -7.57 -13.76 19.93
N THR A 159 -7.41 -12.90 18.93
CA THR A 159 -7.94 -11.53 19.00
C THR A 159 -8.52 -11.09 17.65
N ASP A 160 -9.80 -10.72 17.60
CA ASP A 160 -10.46 -10.01 16.48
C ASP A 160 -9.83 -8.65 16.14
N SER A 161 -8.70 -8.34 16.78
CA SER A 161 -7.92 -7.14 16.63
C SER A 161 -6.43 -7.42 16.78
N LEU A 162 -5.59 -6.80 15.96
CA LEU A 162 -4.14 -6.74 16.15
C LEU A 162 -3.74 -5.27 16.34
N SER A 163 -2.89 -5.01 17.32
CA SER A 163 -2.33 -3.68 17.57
C SER A 163 -0.81 -3.74 17.59
N LYS A 164 -0.17 -2.80 16.88
CA LYS A 164 1.28 -2.70 16.77
C LYS A 164 1.73 -1.27 17.03
N ILE A 165 2.62 -1.11 18.01
CA ILE A 165 3.24 0.18 18.32
C ILE A 165 4.30 0.47 17.26
N ILE A 166 4.23 1.64 16.64
CA ILE A 166 5.20 2.13 15.67
C ILE A 166 5.76 3.43 16.22
N GLN A 167 6.89 3.35 16.93
CA GLN A 167 7.49 4.50 17.64
C GLN A 167 6.45 5.15 18.58
N ASN A 168 6.03 6.39 18.30
CA ASN A 168 5.04 7.11 19.10
C ASN A 168 3.59 6.90 18.63
N GLY A 169 3.40 6.22 17.50
CA GLY A 169 2.09 5.92 16.93
C GLY A 169 1.64 4.49 17.20
N LEU A 170 0.37 4.23 16.89
CA LEU A 170 -0.28 2.94 17.08
C LEU A 170 -1.01 2.55 15.80
N MET A 171 -0.65 1.42 15.21
CA MET A 171 -1.38 0.81 14.10
C MET A 171 -2.28 -0.29 14.64
N GLN A 172 -3.55 -0.30 14.25
CA GLN A 172 -4.52 -1.29 14.66
C GLN A 172 -5.26 -1.84 13.44
N ILE A 173 -5.65 -3.10 13.51
CA ILE A 173 -6.62 -3.71 12.61
C ILE A 173 -7.66 -4.42 13.48
N GLU A 174 -8.94 -4.33 13.10
CA GLU A 174 -10.03 -5.06 13.73
C GLU A 174 -11.13 -5.41 12.74
N LYS A 175 -11.92 -6.43 13.06
CA LYS A 175 -13.19 -6.69 12.37
C LYS A 175 -14.28 -5.82 12.96
N GLY A 176 -15.02 -5.09 12.13
CA GLY A 176 -16.10 -4.24 12.62
C GLY A 176 -16.74 -3.33 11.57
N ASP A 177 -17.67 -2.51 12.05
CA ASP A 177 -18.33 -1.47 11.27
C ASP A 177 -17.60 -0.13 11.50
N ILE A 178 -17.17 0.50 10.41
CA ILE A 178 -16.45 1.78 10.46
C ILE A 178 -17.32 2.93 11.00
N THR A 179 -18.64 2.87 10.86
CA THR A 179 -19.56 3.91 11.34
C THR A 179 -19.66 3.97 12.86
N LYS A 180 -19.29 2.87 13.54
CA LYS A 180 -19.34 2.76 15.01
C LYS A 180 -18.02 3.14 15.68
N GLN A 181 -17.03 3.60 14.91
CA GLN A 181 -15.69 3.89 15.41
C GLN A 181 -15.61 5.20 16.17
N LYS A 182 -14.99 5.16 17.35
CA LYS A 182 -14.65 6.34 18.14
C LYS A 182 -13.20 6.74 17.87
N VAL A 183 -13.01 7.51 16.81
CA VAL A 183 -11.74 8.10 16.37
C VAL A 183 -11.97 9.55 16.00
N ASP A 184 -10.92 10.37 15.88
CA ASP A 184 -11.10 11.75 15.46
C ASP A 184 -11.58 11.85 14.01
N VAL A 185 -11.02 11.04 13.11
CA VAL A 185 -11.33 11.08 11.68
C VAL A 185 -11.71 9.71 11.13
N ILE A 186 -12.87 9.62 10.48
CA ILE A 186 -13.22 8.49 9.61
C ILE A 186 -12.87 8.84 8.16
N VAL A 187 -12.10 8.00 7.49
CA VAL A 187 -11.79 8.16 6.05
C VAL A 187 -12.60 7.15 5.27
N VAL A 188 -13.33 7.60 4.25
CA VAL A 188 -14.11 6.71 3.37
C VAL A 188 -13.84 7.04 1.91
N SER A 189 -13.81 6.02 1.05
CA SER A 189 -13.67 6.24 -0.38
C SER A 189 -14.95 6.83 -0.94
N SER A 190 -14.88 8.01 -1.58
CA SER A 190 -16.04 8.61 -2.22
C SER A 190 -16.40 7.94 -3.55
N SER A 191 -15.50 7.13 -4.10
CA SER A 191 -15.72 6.32 -5.31
C SER A 191 -16.47 5.02 -5.02
N SER A 192 -16.62 4.63 -3.74
CA SER A 192 -17.47 3.52 -3.34
C SER A 192 -18.88 4.03 -3.05
N ASP A 193 -19.84 3.70 -3.92
CA ASP A 193 -21.23 4.11 -3.72
C ASP A 193 -21.81 3.59 -2.40
N TYR A 194 -21.53 2.32 -2.07
CA TYR A 194 -22.04 1.67 -0.87
C TYR A 194 -21.51 2.31 0.43
N LEU A 195 -20.19 2.37 0.61
CA LEU A 195 -19.60 2.91 1.85
C LEU A 195 -19.88 4.40 2.03
N ARG A 196 -19.87 5.17 0.93
CA ARG A 196 -20.24 6.59 0.96
C ARG A 196 -21.68 6.75 1.42
N GLN A 197 -22.62 6.00 0.85
CA GLN A 197 -24.04 6.09 1.21
C GLN A 197 -24.27 5.70 2.67
N ILE A 198 -23.66 4.61 3.16
CA ILE A 198 -23.79 4.19 4.55
C ILE A 198 -23.32 5.28 5.52
N VAL A 199 -22.14 5.86 5.29
CA VAL A 199 -21.60 6.90 6.16
C VAL A 199 -22.46 8.17 6.12
N ILE A 200 -23.01 8.53 4.97
CA ILE A 200 -23.93 9.67 4.84
C ILE A 200 -25.25 9.39 5.58
N ILE A 201 -25.83 8.19 5.42
CA ILE A 201 -27.08 7.80 6.07
C ILE A 201 -26.91 7.78 7.60
N GLU A 202 -25.87 7.12 8.09
CA GLU A 202 -25.58 7.03 9.53
C GLU A 202 -25.17 8.39 10.10
N GLY A 203 -24.48 9.23 9.31
CA GLY A 203 -24.14 10.61 9.67
C GLY A 203 -25.34 11.56 9.68
N GLY A 204 -26.39 11.26 8.92
CA GLY A 204 -27.61 12.05 8.83
C GLY A 204 -27.50 13.28 7.91
N GLU A 205 -28.54 14.11 7.93
CA GLU A 205 -28.75 15.23 6.99
C GLU A 205 -27.58 16.23 6.98
N GLN A 206 -26.98 16.52 8.13
CA GLN A 206 -25.84 17.43 8.21
C GLN A 206 -24.64 16.96 7.36
N VAL A 207 -24.38 15.65 7.33
CA VAL A 207 -23.28 15.07 6.54
C VAL A 207 -23.63 15.11 5.06
N TYR A 208 -24.88 14.77 4.71
CA TYR A 208 -25.36 14.85 3.32
C TYR A 208 -25.23 16.26 2.73
N GLU A 209 -25.76 17.27 3.42
CA GLU A 209 -25.70 18.65 2.95
C GLU A 209 -24.26 19.17 2.84
N ALA A 210 -23.41 18.83 3.81
CA ALA A 210 -21.99 19.21 3.80
C ALA A 210 -21.25 18.55 2.63
N TYR A 211 -21.51 17.26 2.40
CA TYR A 211 -20.92 16.52 1.29
C TYR A 211 -21.33 17.12 -0.06
N GLU A 212 -22.62 17.32 -0.30
CA GLU A 212 -23.12 17.86 -1.57
C GLU A 212 -22.62 19.28 -1.83
N ARG A 213 -22.60 20.13 -0.80
CA ARG A 213 -22.06 21.49 -0.89
C ARG A 213 -20.59 21.49 -1.28
N GLU A 214 -19.76 20.75 -0.54
CA GLU A 214 -18.32 20.68 -0.80
C GLU A 214 -17.99 20.01 -2.13
N ASN A 215 -18.74 18.98 -2.51
CA ASN A 215 -18.56 18.32 -3.80
C ASN A 215 -18.85 19.28 -4.96
N LYS A 216 -19.80 20.19 -4.79
CA LYS A 216 -20.16 21.21 -5.78
C LYS A 216 -19.20 22.41 -5.78
N THR A 217 -18.78 22.90 -4.62
CA THR A 217 -17.88 24.07 -4.53
C THR A 217 -16.44 23.72 -4.84
N ASN A 218 -16.00 22.52 -4.46
CA ASN A 218 -14.62 22.05 -4.58
C ASN A 218 -14.55 20.70 -5.34
N PRO A 219 -15.01 20.64 -6.61
CA PRO A 219 -15.13 19.38 -7.35
C PRO A 219 -13.78 18.67 -7.54
N ASN A 220 -12.69 19.44 -7.58
CA ASN A 220 -11.34 18.95 -7.81
C ASN A 220 -10.53 18.69 -6.53
N SER A 221 -11.14 18.81 -5.33
CA SER A 221 -10.46 18.47 -4.08
C SER A 221 -10.31 16.96 -3.94
N LEU A 222 -9.13 16.48 -3.54
CA LEU A 222 -8.91 15.05 -3.26
C LEU A 222 -9.73 14.58 -2.04
N ILE A 223 -10.01 15.46 -1.08
CA ILE A 223 -10.76 15.14 0.13
C ILE A 223 -11.96 16.09 0.23
N ILE A 224 -13.16 15.53 0.34
CA ILE A 224 -14.32 16.26 0.84
C ILE A 224 -14.38 16.06 2.35
N SER A 225 -14.24 17.14 3.10
CA SER A 225 -14.32 17.11 4.55
C SER A 225 -15.70 17.53 5.03
N THR A 226 -16.30 16.76 5.93
CA THR A 226 -17.61 17.06 6.50
C THR A 226 -17.60 16.97 8.03
N PRO A 227 -18.54 17.63 8.73
CA PRO A 227 -18.82 17.37 10.14
C PRO A 227 -19.20 15.91 10.39
N PRO A 228 -19.20 15.43 11.65
CA PRO A 228 -19.46 14.03 11.95
C PRO A 228 -20.96 13.65 11.91
N GLY A 229 -21.85 14.63 12.00
CA GLY A 229 -23.28 14.38 12.14
C GLY A 229 -23.57 13.52 13.36
N ASN A 230 -24.27 12.40 13.18
CA ASN A 230 -24.59 11.45 14.26
C ASN A 230 -23.47 10.43 14.56
N LEU A 231 -22.36 10.44 13.81
CA LEU A 231 -21.24 9.52 14.06
C LEU A 231 -20.42 9.92 15.29
N LEU A 232 -19.74 8.95 15.90
CA LEU A 232 -18.91 9.15 17.10
C LEU A 232 -17.55 9.80 16.82
N CYS A 233 -17.23 10.05 15.54
CA CYS A 233 -16.00 10.73 15.17
C CYS A 233 -16.11 12.25 15.30
N LYS A 234 -15.00 12.97 15.11
CA LYS A 234 -15.01 14.44 15.05
C LYS A 234 -15.15 14.97 13.63
N ARG A 235 -14.76 14.18 12.61
CA ARG A 235 -14.81 14.57 11.20
C ARG A 235 -14.80 13.36 10.26
N ILE A 236 -15.35 13.55 9.06
CA ILE A 236 -15.37 12.52 8.01
C ILE A 236 -14.66 13.06 6.77
N PHE A 237 -13.70 12.29 6.26
CA PHE A 237 -12.97 12.57 5.01
C PHE A 237 -13.44 11.61 3.92
N PHE A 238 -14.21 12.12 2.96
CA PHE A 238 -14.54 11.39 1.75
C PHE A 238 -13.44 11.59 0.72
N LEU A 239 -12.66 10.54 0.49
CA LEU A 239 -11.51 10.52 -0.39
C LEU A 239 -11.93 10.27 -1.84
N LYS A 240 -11.72 11.25 -2.73
CA LYS A 240 -11.89 11.14 -4.19
C LYS A 240 -10.69 10.46 -4.83
N TRP A 241 -10.47 9.20 -4.50
CA TRP A 241 -9.39 8.39 -5.05
C TRP A 241 -9.93 7.20 -5.83
N ILE A 242 -9.31 6.95 -6.97
CA ILE A 242 -9.58 5.81 -7.85
C ILE A 242 -8.22 5.15 -8.09
N PRO A 243 -8.07 3.85 -7.80
CA PRO A 243 -6.82 3.17 -8.04
C PRO A 243 -6.52 3.04 -9.53
N ASP A 244 -5.26 3.29 -9.89
CA ASP A 244 -4.75 3.17 -11.27
C ASP A 244 -4.36 1.71 -11.58
N GLU A 245 -4.57 1.26 -12.81
CA GLU A 245 -4.17 -0.09 -13.24
C GLU A 245 -2.64 -0.22 -13.36
N ASN A 246 -1.94 0.89 -13.62
CA ASN A 246 -0.49 0.90 -13.64
C ASN A 246 0.05 0.88 -12.20
N GLU A 247 0.80 -0.18 -11.87
CA GLU A 247 1.33 -0.38 -10.52
C GLU A 247 2.13 0.82 -9.98
N ASN A 248 2.94 1.48 -10.80
CA ASN A 248 3.74 2.61 -10.33
C ASN A 248 2.86 3.83 -10.01
N LEU A 249 1.86 4.11 -10.85
CA LEU A 249 0.90 5.19 -10.62
C LEU A 249 -0.01 4.87 -9.44
N LEU A 250 -0.42 3.62 -9.28
CA LEU A 250 -1.16 3.13 -8.13
C LEU A 250 -0.39 3.42 -6.84
N ARG A 251 0.86 2.95 -6.75
CA ARG A 251 1.72 3.15 -5.56
C ARG A 251 1.88 4.63 -5.24
N GLN A 252 2.18 5.46 -6.24
CA GLN A 252 2.35 6.89 -6.04
C GLN A 252 1.05 7.56 -5.59
N SER A 253 -0.08 7.21 -6.20
CA SER A 253 -1.38 7.78 -5.81
C SER A 253 -1.77 7.43 -4.36
N ILE A 254 -1.38 6.23 -3.88
CA ILE A 254 -1.55 5.82 -2.48
C ILE A 254 -0.70 6.69 -1.55
N ILE A 255 0.58 6.87 -1.91
CA ILE A 255 1.51 7.74 -1.17
C ILE A 255 0.94 9.16 -1.04
N ASP A 256 0.46 9.70 -2.16
CA ASP A 256 -0.06 11.06 -2.24
C ASP A 256 -1.33 11.23 -1.39
N PHE A 257 -2.29 10.30 -1.45
CA PHE A 257 -3.52 10.46 -0.66
C PHE A 257 -3.27 10.28 0.83
N ILE A 258 -2.44 9.32 1.25
CA ILE A 258 -2.14 9.13 2.68
C ILE A 258 -1.50 10.38 3.24
N TRP A 259 -0.55 10.96 2.50
CA TRP A 259 0.06 12.22 2.89
C TRP A 259 -1.00 13.32 3.05
N ASN A 260 -1.91 13.48 2.09
CA ASN A 260 -3.00 14.46 2.17
C ASN A 260 -3.90 14.24 3.39
N VAL A 261 -4.28 12.99 3.65
CA VAL A 261 -5.13 12.62 4.80
C VAL A 261 -4.43 12.99 6.10
N ILE A 262 -3.19 12.54 6.32
CA ILE A 262 -2.45 12.82 7.56
C ILE A 262 -2.23 14.31 7.76
N GLN A 263 -1.90 15.06 6.70
CA GLN A 263 -1.76 16.52 6.82
C GLN A 263 -3.06 17.20 7.26
N ASN A 264 -4.20 16.75 6.72
CA ASN A 264 -5.51 17.25 7.15
C ASN A 264 -5.91 16.78 8.55
N VAL A 265 -5.35 15.69 9.06
CA VAL A 265 -5.59 15.27 10.45
C VAL A 265 -4.78 16.17 11.39
N LEU A 266 -3.51 16.39 11.06
CA LEU A 266 -2.61 17.20 11.88
C LEU A 266 -3.00 18.68 11.91
N SER A 267 -3.50 19.24 10.81
CA SER A 267 -3.96 20.65 10.79
C SER A 267 -5.15 20.90 11.72
N TYR A 268 -5.94 19.86 12.01
CA TYR A 268 -7.05 19.91 12.98
C TYR A 268 -6.62 19.50 14.39
N LYS A 269 -5.34 19.19 14.60
CA LYS A 269 -4.78 18.70 15.86
C LYS A 269 -5.46 17.40 16.33
N PHE A 270 -5.82 16.56 15.38
CA PHE A 270 -6.37 15.23 15.62
C PHE A 270 -5.25 14.18 15.68
N ASP A 271 -5.51 13.10 16.41
CA ASP A 271 -4.51 12.06 16.70
C ASP A 271 -4.99 10.63 16.40
N SER A 272 -6.20 10.47 15.87
CA SER A 272 -6.77 9.15 15.57
C SER A 272 -7.55 9.11 14.26
N ILE A 273 -7.31 8.08 13.45
CA ILE A 273 -7.90 7.90 12.11
C ILE A 273 -8.36 6.46 11.94
N ALA A 274 -9.55 6.26 11.36
CA ALA A 274 -10.02 4.95 10.89
C ALA A 274 -10.12 4.90 9.37
N PHE A 275 -9.63 3.80 8.79
CA PHE A 275 -9.72 3.46 7.36
C PHE A 275 -10.49 2.14 7.17
N PRO A 276 -11.35 2.04 6.14
CA PRO A 276 -11.81 0.75 5.63
C PRO A 276 -10.72 0.15 4.73
N PRO A 277 -10.92 -1.04 4.14
CA PRO A 277 -10.02 -1.59 3.12
C PRO A 277 -10.14 -0.82 1.79
N ILE A 278 -9.67 0.43 1.78
CA ILE A 278 -9.74 1.35 0.62
C ILE A 278 -9.01 0.73 -0.57
N GLY A 279 -9.68 0.70 -1.73
CA GLY A 279 -9.11 0.21 -2.99
C GLY A 279 -9.15 -1.30 -3.18
N CYS A 280 -9.40 -2.07 -2.13
CA CYS A 280 -9.30 -3.54 -2.15
C CYS A 280 -10.46 -4.25 -2.88
N ALA A 281 -11.48 -3.52 -3.34
CA ALA A 281 -12.64 -4.07 -4.04
C ALA A 281 -12.49 -4.10 -5.58
N HIS A 282 -11.36 -3.65 -6.13
CA HIS A 282 -11.17 -3.57 -7.59
C HIS A 282 -10.55 -4.86 -8.13
N SER A 283 -11.32 -5.64 -8.91
CA SER A 283 -10.93 -6.99 -9.36
C SER A 283 -9.65 -7.07 -10.19
N ASN A 284 -9.24 -5.98 -10.84
CA ASN A 284 -8.08 -5.95 -11.73
C ASN A 284 -6.78 -5.55 -11.01
N ILE A 285 -6.84 -5.20 -9.73
CA ILE A 285 -5.72 -4.62 -9.00
C ILE A 285 -5.37 -5.52 -7.82
N SER A 286 -4.07 -5.80 -7.65
CA SER A 286 -3.60 -6.65 -6.56
C SER A 286 -3.85 -5.99 -5.20
N THR A 287 -4.75 -6.58 -4.42
CA THR A 287 -5.02 -6.22 -3.02
C THR A 287 -3.73 -6.14 -2.20
N SER A 288 -2.81 -7.10 -2.42
CA SER A 288 -1.48 -7.13 -1.80
C SER A 288 -0.67 -5.85 -2.00
N ILE A 289 -0.66 -5.31 -3.23
CA ILE A 289 0.08 -4.09 -3.55
C ILE A 289 -0.52 -2.91 -2.81
N ILE A 290 -1.85 -2.82 -2.76
CA ILE A 290 -2.57 -1.74 -2.09
C ILE A 290 -2.28 -1.78 -0.59
N ILE A 291 -2.51 -2.92 0.06
CA ILE A 291 -2.34 -3.12 1.51
C ILE A 291 -0.89 -2.84 1.92
N LYS A 292 0.07 -3.43 1.21
CA LYS A 292 1.50 -3.20 1.44
C LYS A 292 1.88 -1.73 1.32
N THR A 293 1.38 -1.03 0.29
CA THR A 293 1.71 0.38 0.08
C THR A 293 1.04 1.26 1.14
N LEU A 294 -0.21 0.98 1.50
CA LEU A 294 -0.95 1.67 2.56
C LEU A 294 -0.20 1.61 3.89
N ILE A 295 0.11 0.39 4.34
CA ILE A 295 0.77 0.14 5.63
C ILE A 295 2.16 0.77 5.64
N ASN A 296 2.99 0.53 4.62
CA ASN A 296 4.36 1.06 4.58
C ASN A 296 4.38 2.59 4.58
N GLN A 297 3.46 3.22 3.84
CA GLN A 297 3.39 4.67 3.81
C GLN A 297 2.94 5.24 5.16
N LEU A 298 1.93 4.65 5.81
CA LEU A 298 1.50 5.10 7.15
C LEU A 298 2.62 4.95 8.19
N ILE A 299 3.35 3.83 8.16
CA ILE A 299 4.52 3.60 9.01
C ILE A 299 5.60 4.64 8.74
N TYR A 300 5.92 4.90 7.47
CA TYR A 300 6.89 5.92 7.08
C TYR A 300 6.48 7.29 7.61
N GLN A 301 5.21 7.67 7.52
CA GLN A 301 4.69 8.94 8.04
C GLN A 301 4.81 9.06 9.55
N ILE A 302 4.46 8.01 10.28
CA ILE A 302 4.57 7.98 11.75
C ILE A 302 6.04 8.10 12.16
N LYS A 303 6.94 7.32 11.52
CA LYS A 303 8.37 7.29 11.86
C LYS A 303 9.09 8.59 11.51
N SER A 304 8.99 9.02 10.25
CA SER A 304 9.72 10.18 9.73
C SER A 304 9.37 11.48 10.47
N ARG A 305 8.12 11.62 10.90
CA ARG A 305 7.61 12.83 11.55
C ARG A 305 7.39 12.67 13.05
N ASN A 306 7.76 11.51 13.61
CA ASN A 306 7.60 11.18 15.03
C ASN A 306 6.17 11.43 15.57
N LEU A 307 5.16 11.03 14.80
CA LEU A 307 3.77 11.34 15.10
C LEU A 307 3.23 10.45 16.23
N SER A 308 2.53 11.04 17.18
CA SER A 308 1.66 10.30 18.09
C SER A 308 0.28 10.13 17.44
N LEU A 309 0.21 9.24 16.45
CA LEU A 309 -0.98 9.01 15.63
C LEU A 309 -1.47 7.56 15.80
N THR A 310 -2.74 7.40 16.12
CA THR A 310 -3.44 6.11 16.11
C THR A 310 -4.12 5.92 14.76
N VAL A 311 -3.75 4.86 14.05
CA VAL A 311 -4.34 4.48 12.77
C VAL A 311 -5.01 3.13 12.92
N LYS A 312 -6.30 3.06 12.60
CA LYS A 312 -7.10 1.85 12.70
C LYS A 312 -7.63 1.42 11.33
N PHE A 313 -7.41 0.17 10.94
CA PHE A 313 -8.08 -0.47 9.81
C PHE A 313 -9.29 -1.26 10.31
N VAL A 314 -10.46 -0.95 9.78
CA VAL A 314 -11.74 -1.56 10.18
C VAL A 314 -12.31 -2.31 9.00
N ILE A 315 -12.30 -3.64 9.10
CA ILE A 315 -12.65 -4.55 8.00
C ILE A 315 -13.95 -5.25 8.35
N LEU A 316 -14.87 -5.39 7.40
CA LEU A 316 -16.15 -6.03 7.69
C LEU A 316 -15.94 -7.52 8.05
N PRO A 317 -16.75 -8.11 8.95
CA PRO A 317 -16.56 -9.49 9.40
C PRO A 317 -16.60 -10.56 8.30
N ASP A 318 -17.26 -10.28 7.17
CA ASP A 318 -17.36 -11.16 6.00
C ASP A 318 -16.14 -11.06 5.05
N GLN A 319 -15.27 -10.07 5.23
CA GLN A 319 -14.09 -9.83 4.39
C GLN A 319 -12.82 -10.50 4.96
N ASN A 320 -12.90 -11.80 5.29
CA ASN A 320 -11.80 -12.51 5.94
C ASN A 320 -10.50 -12.52 5.13
N ASP A 321 -10.56 -12.69 3.81
CA ASP A 321 -9.34 -12.71 2.98
C ASP A 321 -8.58 -11.38 3.03
N ILE A 322 -9.31 -10.26 3.04
CA ILE A 322 -8.74 -8.92 3.16
C ILE A 322 -8.18 -8.71 4.58
N TYR A 323 -8.91 -9.17 5.61
CA TYR A 323 -8.46 -9.10 7.00
C TYR A 323 -7.13 -9.83 7.20
N GLU A 324 -7.04 -11.07 6.72
CA GLU A 324 -5.81 -11.85 6.82
C GLU A 324 -4.64 -11.18 6.09
N GLU A 325 -4.88 -10.57 4.92
CA GLU A 325 -3.82 -9.89 4.19
C GLU A 325 -3.28 -8.65 4.94
N PHE A 326 -4.16 -7.82 5.50
CA PHE A 326 -3.73 -6.72 6.37
C PHE A 326 -3.03 -7.22 7.65
N TYR A 327 -3.56 -8.29 8.26
CA TYR A 327 -3.00 -8.88 9.47
C TYR A 327 -1.56 -9.35 9.23
N GLN A 328 -1.34 -10.12 8.17
CA GLN A 328 -0.02 -10.62 7.79
C GLN A 328 0.94 -9.49 7.43
N GLU A 329 0.48 -8.47 6.70
CA GLU A 329 1.34 -7.35 6.33
C GLU A 329 1.75 -6.52 7.56
N LEU A 330 0.84 -6.29 8.51
CA LEU A 330 1.17 -5.57 9.75
C LEU A 330 2.14 -6.35 10.64
N LEU A 331 2.04 -7.69 10.67
CA LEU A 331 3.02 -8.55 11.34
C LEU A 331 4.42 -8.43 10.71
N LYS A 332 4.53 -8.47 9.38
CA LYS A 332 5.81 -8.43 8.65
C LYS A 332 6.63 -7.17 8.87
N CYS A 333 6.05 -6.06 9.35
CA CYS A 333 6.75 -4.79 9.56
C CYS A 333 7.85 -4.80 10.66
N GLU A 334 8.33 -5.97 11.11
CA GLU A 334 9.45 -6.11 12.07
C GLU A 334 10.85 -6.03 11.44
N GLN A 335 10.96 -5.90 10.12
CA GLN A 335 12.26 -5.76 9.44
C GLN A 335 12.42 -4.34 8.88
N ASP A 336 13.53 -3.71 9.25
CA ASP A 336 13.88 -2.34 8.94
C ASP A 336 13.64 -1.99 7.47
N ILE A 337 12.83 -0.95 7.25
CA ILE A 337 12.77 -0.28 5.95
C ILE A 337 14.15 0.35 5.77
N GLU A 338 15.02 -0.29 4.99
CA GLU A 338 16.26 0.32 4.53
C GLU A 338 15.93 1.68 3.90
N GLN A 339 16.41 2.74 4.53
CA GLN A 339 16.30 4.09 4.00
C GLN A 339 17.08 4.16 2.70
N THR A 340 16.37 4.28 1.57
CA THR A 340 17.04 4.65 0.33
C THR A 340 17.49 6.10 0.42
N ASN A 341 18.68 6.43 -0.11
CA ASN A 341 19.24 7.78 -0.06
C ASN A 341 18.43 8.83 -0.85
N ASP A 342 17.36 8.43 -1.55
CA ASP A 342 16.44 9.30 -2.31
C ASP A 342 15.43 10.06 -1.41
N ASP A 343 15.31 9.73 -0.12
CA ASP A 343 14.30 10.28 0.81
C ASP A 343 14.84 11.37 1.77
N LYS A 344 15.95 12.02 1.42
CA LYS A 344 16.57 13.06 2.27
C LYS A 344 16.31 14.46 1.73
N VAL A 345 15.85 15.35 2.62
CA VAL A 345 15.83 16.79 2.35
C VAL A 345 17.26 17.31 2.11
N PRO A 346 17.46 18.41 1.37
CA PRO A 346 18.79 18.95 1.13
C PRO A 346 19.50 19.24 2.46
N SER A 347 20.78 18.88 2.57
CA SER A 347 21.58 19.14 3.78
C SER A 347 21.74 20.62 4.12
N THR A 348 21.41 21.51 3.17
CA THR A 348 21.38 22.97 3.36
C THR A 348 20.11 23.45 4.07
N TRP A 349 19.10 22.59 4.26
CA TRP A 349 17.87 22.92 4.97
C TRP A 349 18.14 23.08 6.46
N GLU A 350 17.47 24.07 7.04
CA GLU A 350 17.60 24.39 8.47
C GLU A 350 16.56 23.56 9.22
N LEU A 351 16.94 23.01 10.38
CA LEU A 351 15.99 22.32 11.25
C LEU A 351 14.89 23.32 11.65
N ALA A 352 13.65 23.04 11.23
CA ALA A 352 12.55 23.97 11.43
C ALA A 352 12.29 24.19 12.94
N ALA A 353 12.59 25.39 13.43
CA ALA A 353 12.15 25.83 14.75
C ALA A 353 10.70 26.37 14.63
N GLY A 354 9.71 25.48 14.78
CA GLY A 354 8.29 25.80 14.66
C GLY A 354 7.70 25.64 13.25
N ASN A 355 6.45 26.07 13.04
CA ASN A 355 5.71 25.95 11.77
C ASN A 355 6.16 26.95 10.67
N SER A 356 7.37 27.53 10.76
CA SER A 356 7.83 28.50 9.75
C SER A 356 8.38 27.79 8.52
N PHE A 357 7.85 28.14 7.34
CA PHE A 357 8.35 27.68 6.06
C PHE A 357 9.41 28.62 5.45
N ARG A 358 9.62 29.81 6.01
CA ARG A 358 10.47 30.88 5.44
C ARG A 358 11.78 31.02 6.20
N PHE A 359 12.88 30.99 5.48
CA PHE A 359 14.23 31.06 6.03
C PHE A 359 15.05 32.11 5.28
N ILE A 360 15.55 33.09 6.00
CA ILE A 360 16.35 34.17 5.41
C ILE A 360 17.73 33.64 5.04
N ILE A 361 18.09 33.70 3.76
CA ILE A 361 19.40 33.26 3.31
C ILE A 361 20.41 34.39 3.55
N SER A 362 21.43 34.11 4.36
CA SER A 362 22.52 35.06 4.60
C SER A 362 23.30 35.36 3.32
N TYR A 363 23.58 36.64 3.07
CA TYR A 363 24.35 37.10 1.89
C TYR A 363 25.77 36.53 1.79
N LYS A 364 26.28 35.96 2.88
CA LYS A 364 27.60 35.32 2.95
C LYS A 364 27.61 33.91 2.35
N LEU A 365 26.45 33.24 2.29
CA LEU A 365 26.31 31.87 1.80
C LEU A 365 26.40 31.82 0.27
N ASP A 366 26.96 30.74 -0.25
CA ASP A 366 27.11 30.57 -1.70
C ASP A 366 25.76 30.40 -2.41
N GLU A 367 24.76 29.85 -1.72
CA GLU A 367 23.38 29.79 -2.22
C GLU A 367 22.82 31.18 -2.51
N TYR A 368 23.02 32.16 -1.61
CA TYR A 368 22.59 33.53 -1.84
C TYR A 368 23.27 34.11 -3.09
N LYS A 369 24.60 34.00 -3.16
CA LYS A 369 25.38 34.55 -4.29
C LYS A 369 24.91 33.95 -5.61
N THR A 370 24.75 32.62 -5.67
CA THR A 370 24.29 31.90 -6.86
C THR A 370 22.92 32.38 -7.33
N ILE A 371 21.95 32.44 -6.42
CA ILE A 371 20.58 32.87 -6.75
C ILE A 371 20.54 34.35 -7.12
N ALA A 372 21.27 35.20 -6.41
CA ALA A 372 21.35 36.63 -6.69
C ALA A 372 21.94 36.91 -8.08
N ASP A 373 23.07 36.26 -8.42
CA ASP A 373 23.74 36.44 -9.71
C ASP A 373 22.86 35.99 -10.88
N GLU A 374 22.19 34.85 -10.73
CA GLU A 374 21.23 34.38 -11.73
C GLU A 374 20.04 35.34 -11.89
N PHE A 375 19.51 35.85 -10.78
CA PHE A 375 18.39 36.78 -10.80
C PHE A 375 18.76 38.12 -11.44
N TYR A 376 19.90 38.72 -11.08
CA TYR A 376 20.38 39.95 -11.71
C TYR A 376 20.58 39.79 -13.22
N ARG A 377 21.14 38.64 -13.65
CA ARG A 377 21.30 38.30 -15.07
C ARG A 377 19.94 38.20 -15.77
N ALA A 378 18.97 37.53 -15.15
CA ALA A 378 17.62 37.38 -15.70
C ALA A 378 16.85 38.71 -15.76
N MET A 379 17.11 39.64 -14.83
CA MET A 379 16.47 40.95 -14.77
C MET A 379 17.05 41.98 -15.75
N LYS A 380 18.18 41.69 -16.43
CA LYS A 380 18.76 42.52 -17.50
C LYS A 380 18.91 44.02 -17.10
N GLY A 381 19.31 44.28 -15.86
CA GLY A 381 19.49 45.64 -15.33
C GLY A 381 18.20 46.40 -14.94
N LYS A 382 17.02 45.77 -14.98
CA LYS A 382 15.74 46.42 -14.63
C LYS A 382 15.43 46.50 -13.12
N ILE A 383 16.36 46.11 -12.27
CA ILE A 383 16.21 46.20 -10.80
C ILE A 383 17.35 47.01 -10.18
N LYS A 384 17.04 47.70 -9.08
CA LYS A 384 18.03 48.51 -8.35
C LYS A 384 18.86 47.69 -7.38
N LYS A 385 18.20 46.85 -6.58
CA LYS A 385 18.83 46.00 -5.56
C LYS A 385 17.89 44.87 -5.14
N ILE A 386 18.46 43.75 -4.72
CA ILE A 386 17.77 42.71 -3.95
C ILE A 386 17.74 43.15 -2.48
N LEU A 387 16.55 43.13 -1.86
CA LEU A 387 16.40 43.48 -0.44
C LEU A 387 16.70 42.27 0.45
N GLN A 388 16.19 41.11 0.07
CA GLN A 388 16.28 39.87 0.85
C GLN A 388 16.03 38.68 -0.08
N ILE A 389 16.64 37.53 0.22
CA ILE A 389 16.31 36.25 -0.38
C ILE A 389 15.84 35.33 0.74
N GLU A 390 14.68 34.71 0.53
CA GLU A 390 14.12 33.73 1.45
C GLU A 390 14.03 32.37 0.76
N ARG A 391 14.52 31.34 1.43
CA ARG A 391 14.27 29.96 1.05
C ARG A 391 12.96 29.51 1.67
N ILE A 392 12.09 28.95 0.83
CA ILE A 392 10.88 28.26 1.29
C ILE A 392 11.22 26.78 1.47
N GLN A 393 11.15 26.29 2.71
CA GLN A 393 11.39 24.89 3.04
C GLN A 393 10.06 24.24 3.36
N ASN A 394 9.62 23.34 2.47
CA ASN A 394 8.44 22.53 2.72
C ASN A 394 8.72 21.09 2.26
N GLU A 395 8.93 20.19 3.22
CA GLU A 395 9.30 18.80 2.98
C GLU A 395 8.27 18.10 2.11
N ARG A 396 6.98 18.37 2.33
CA ARG A 396 5.86 17.85 1.53
C ARG A 396 6.11 18.03 0.04
N TRP A 397 6.26 19.29 -0.34
CA TRP A 397 6.31 19.67 -1.75
C TRP A 397 7.64 19.29 -2.36
N TYR A 398 8.71 19.28 -1.55
CA TYR A 398 10.01 18.81 -1.99
C TYR A 398 9.98 17.31 -2.36
N PHE A 399 9.44 16.45 -1.50
CA PHE A 399 9.33 15.02 -1.82
C PHE A 399 8.37 14.76 -2.98
N GLN A 400 7.25 15.48 -3.07
CA GLN A 400 6.34 15.41 -4.22
C GLN A 400 7.06 15.82 -5.53
N TYR A 401 7.85 16.90 -5.48
CA TYR A 401 8.66 17.34 -6.61
C TYR A 401 9.72 16.29 -7.01
N LEU A 402 10.41 15.65 -6.06
CA LEU A 402 11.39 14.60 -6.36
C LEU A 402 10.74 13.39 -7.04
N ALA A 403 9.58 12.96 -6.54
CA ALA A 403 8.81 11.87 -7.14
C ALA A 403 8.41 12.20 -8.59
N HIS A 404 7.86 13.39 -8.83
CA HIS A 404 7.51 13.83 -10.19
C HIS A 404 8.74 14.01 -11.09
N LYS A 405 9.89 14.45 -10.55
CA LYS A 405 11.12 14.59 -11.34
C LYS A 405 11.58 13.24 -11.87
N LYS A 406 11.54 12.20 -11.02
CA LYS A 406 11.89 10.82 -11.39
C LYS A 406 10.94 10.27 -12.44
N ASP A 407 9.64 10.50 -12.29
CA ASP A 407 8.62 10.11 -13.28
C ASP A 407 8.82 10.81 -14.64
N PHE A 408 8.98 12.14 -14.65
CA PHE A 408 9.20 12.91 -15.89
C PHE A 408 10.47 12.45 -16.60
N PHE A 409 11.55 12.20 -15.86
CA PHE A 409 12.79 11.68 -16.42
C PHE A 409 12.59 10.30 -17.06
N LYS A 410 11.87 9.38 -16.39
CA LYS A 410 11.56 8.05 -16.95
C LYS A 410 10.71 8.15 -18.22
N ARG A 411 9.66 8.99 -18.23
CA ARG A 411 8.73 9.11 -19.36
C ARG A 411 9.32 9.82 -20.57
N LEU A 412 10.17 10.83 -20.34
CA LEU A 412 10.66 11.73 -21.39
C LEU A 412 12.14 11.50 -21.74
N ASN A 413 12.84 10.67 -20.96
CA ASN A 413 14.27 10.39 -21.06
C ASN A 413 15.14 11.65 -21.17
N LYS A 414 14.79 12.70 -20.42
CA LYS A 414 15.51 13.98 -20.37
C LYS A 414 15.25 14.69 -19.06
N ASP A 415 16.17 15.55 -18.64
CA ASP A 415 15.89 16.49 -17.56
C ASP A 415 14.89 17.54 -18.03
N THR A 416 13.82 17.70 -17.26
CA THR A 416 12.72 18.63 -17.53
C THR A 416 12.65 19.74 -16.50
N GLU A 417 13.53 19.73 -15.50
CA GLU A 417 13.62 20.80 -14.56
C GLU A 417 14.10 22.09 -15.24
N LYS A 418 13.38 23.17 -14.98
CA LYS A 418 13.84 24.53 -15.26
C LYS A 418 13.68 25.41 -14.03
N ARG A 419 14.59 26.36 -13.87
CA ARG A 419 14.42 27.46 -12.93
C ARG A 419 13.63 28.58 -13.60
N LEU A 420 12.45 28.89 -13.08
CA LEU A 420 11.53 29.87 -13.66
C LEU A 420 11.08 30.90 -12.63
N TYR A 421 10.53 32.02 -13.12
CA TYR A 421 10.18 33.19 -12.34
C TYR A 421 8.66 33.41 -12.31
N HIS A 422 8.12 33.72 -11.14
CA HIS A 422 6.71 34.09 -10.95
C HIS A 422 6.60 35.39 -10.15
N GLY A 423 6.10 36.45 -10.79
CA GLY A 423 5.85 37.74 -10.14
C GLY A 423 4.45 37.79 -9.57
N CYS A 424 4.32 38.28 -8.34
CA CYS A 424 3.04 38.44 -7.66
C CYS A 424 2.99 39.74 -6.84
N PRO A 425 1.81 40.30 -6.56
CA PRO A 425 1.69 41.42 -5.62
C PRO A 425 2.03 40.96 -4.20
N ASN A 426 2.56 41.86 -3.38
CA ASN A 426 3.04 41.52 -2.02
C ASN A 426 1.96 40.88 -1.13
N ASN A 427 0.69 41.26 -1.28
CA ASN A 427 -0.41 40.69 -0.50
C ASN A 427 -0.77 39.24 -0.86
N ALA A 428 -0.22 38.70 -1.96
CA ALA A 428 -0.43 37.30 -2.36
C ALA A 428 0.72 36.37 -1.93
N VAL A 429 1.83 36.92 -1.43
CA VAL A 429 3.05 36.15 -1.13
C VAL A 429 2.78 35.06 -0.10
N ASP A 430 2.16 35.41 1.03
CA ASP A 430 1.92 34.47 2.12
C ASP A 430 0.96 33.36 1.69
N SER A 431 -0.14 33.70 1.00
CA SER A 431 -1.07 32.68 0.46
C SER A 431 -0.42 31.74 -0.55
N ILE A 432 0.50 32.23 -1.39
CA ILE A 432 1.25 31.37 -2.32
C ILE A 432 2.19 30.43 -1.56
N ILE A 433 2.85 30.91 -0.51
CA ILE A 433 3.76 30.12 0.32
C ILE A 433 2.98 29.06 1.10
N ASP A 434 1.83 29.40 1.67
CA ASP A 434 1.04 28.51 2.53
C ASP A 434 0.33 27.41 1.72
N ASP A 435 -0.14 27.72 0.51
CA ASP A 435 -0.92 26.78 -0.31
C ASP A 435 -0.17 26.26 -1.57
N CYS A 436 1.13 26.54 -1.73
CA CYS A 436 1.97 26.13 -2.87
C CYS A 436 1.34 26.38 -4.24
N PHE A 437 1.18 27.67 -4.58
CA PHE A 437 0.65 28.08 -5.88
C PHE A 437 -0.73 27.45 -6.16
N ASN A 438 -1.66 27.58 -5.20
CA ASN A 438 -2.99 27.01 -5.31
C ASN A 438 -3.71 27.48 -6.59
N ARG A 439 -4.02 26.51 -7.45
CA ARG A 439 -4.67 26.73 -8.74
C ARG A 439 -6.08 27.30 -8.65
N SER A 440 -6.72 27.31 -7.48
CA SER A 440 -8.04 27.95 -7.30
C SER A 440 -7.98 29.46 -7.49
N PHE A 441 -6.79 30.07 -7.37
CA PHE A 441 -6.56 31.49 -7.64
C PHE A 441 -6.11 31.76 -9.09
N ALA A 442 -6.05 30.74 -9.94
CA ALA A 442 -5.74 30.91 -11.35
C ALA A 442 -6.86 31.69 -12.07
N GLY A 443 -6.48 32.51 -13.06
CA GLY A 443 -7.43 33.29 -13.87
C GLY A 443 -7.49 34.78 -13.56
N LEU A 444 -6.83 35.24 -12.49
CA LEU A 444 -6.74 36.68 -12.17
C LEU A 444 -5.89 37.46 -13.19
N HIS A 445 -4.82 36.84 -13.72
CA HIS A 445 -3.89 37.41 -14.71
C HIS A 445 -3.37 36.32 -15.68
N GLY A 446 -3.05 36.67 -16.94
CA GLY A 446 -2.29 35.79 -17.84
C GLY A 446 -3.05 34.62 -18.47
N THR A 447 -4.36 34.72 -18.69
CA THR A 447 -5.24 33.63 -19.16
C THR A 447 -5.13 33.27 -20.65
N SER A 448 -4.20 33.87 -21.40
CA SER A 448 -4.08 33.67 -22.85
C SER A 448 -3.82 32.21 -23.27
N TYR A 449 -3.34 31.38 -22.34
CA TYR A 449 -3.02 29.96 -22.57
C TYR A 449 -3.80 29.01 -21.64
N GLY A 450 -4.90 29.46 -21.03
CA GLY A 450 -5.79 28.64 -20.20
C GLY A 450 -5.96 29.16 -18.76
N ILE A 451 -6.31 28.24 -17.85
CA ILE A 451 -6.43 28.52 -16.41
C ILE A 451 -5.32 27.75 -15.72
N GLY A 452 -4.34 28.47 -15.16
CA GLY A 452 -3.24 27.85 -14.41
C GLY A 452 -2.37 28.87 -13.68
N VAL A 453 -1.29 28.37 -13.09
CA VAL A 453 -0.22 29.19 -12.52
C VAL A 453 0.89 29.34 -13.56
N TYR A 454 1.22 30.58 -13.88
CA TYR A 454 2.16 30.89 -14.95
C TYR A 454 3.55 31.20 -14.41
N PHE A 455 4.55 30.58 -15.03
CA PHE A 455 5.96 30.85 -14.78
C PHE A 455 6.62 31.27 -16.10
N SER A 456 7.63 32.13 -16.03
CA SER A 456 8.38 32.57 -17.20
C SER A 456 9.87 32.31 -17.03
N SER A 457 10.56 32.00 -18.12
CA SER A 457 12.02 32.00 -18.17
C SER A 457 12.58 33.43 -18.27
N ASP A 458 11.76 34.42 -18.63
CA ASP A 458 12.13 35.84 -18.63
C ASP A 458 11.63 36.52 -17.34
N ALA A 459 12.54 36.77 -16.41
CA ALA A 459 12.22 37.45 -15.16
C ALA A 459 11.66 38.87 -15.37
N THR A 460 12.05 39.56 -16.45
CA THR A 460 11.53 40.90 -16.76
C THR A 460 10.07 40.88 -17.22
N TYR A 461 9.61 39.75 -17.78
CA TYR A 461 8.19 39.52 -18.03
C TYR A 461 7.44 39.29 -16.71
N SER A 462 7.93 38.37 -15.87
CA SER A 462 7.35 38.13 -14.53
C SER A 462 7.29 39.39 -13.67
N HIS A 463 8.26 40.30 -13.82
CA HIS A 463 8.32 41.56 -13.08
C HIS A 463 7.11 42.48 -13.32
N GLN A 464 6.44 42.37 -14.46
CA GLN A 464 5.24 43.17 -14.77
C GLN A 464 4.06 42.81 -13.84
N PHE A 465 4.05 41.59 -13.31
CA PHE A 465 3.04 41.06 -12.38
C PHE A 465 3.43 41.25 -10.91
N ALA A 466 4.70 41.50 -10.62
CA ALA A 466 5.21 41.81 -9.28
C ALA A 466 4.90 43.26 -8.88
N LYS A 467 3.62 43.56 -8.59
CA LYS A 467 3.17 44.94 -8.30
C LYS A 467 3.86 45.49 -7.04
N PRO A 468 4.32 46.76 -7.07
CA PRO A 468 5.00 47.37 -5.93
C PRO A 468 4.02 47.64 -4.78
N ASN A 469 4.49 47.50 -3.54
CA ASN A 469 3.79 48.02 -2.35
C ASN A 469 3.95 49.55 -2.23
N SER A 470 3.44 50.13 -1.14
CA SER A 470 3.56 51.56 -0.81
C SER A 470 5.01 52.07 -0.74
N ASN A 471 5.97 51.18 -0.46
CA ASN A 471 7.40 51.50 -0.38
C ASN A 471 8.13 51.30 -1.73
N GLY A 472 7.40 50.89 -2.78
CA GLY A 472 8.00 50.56 -4.08
C GLY A 472 8.63 49.16 -4.16
N GLU A 473 8.47 48.34 -3.12
CA GLU A 473 9.09 47.01 -3.01
C GLU A 473 8.24 45.97 -3.73
N ARG A 474 8.90 44.99 -4.34
CA ARG A 474 8.28 43.97 -5.20
C ARG A 474 8.74 42.59 -4.79
N SER A 475 7.84 41.62 -4.88
CA SER A 475 8.12 40.22 -4.57
C SER A 475 8.06 39.34 -5.81
N MET A 476 8.98 38.38 -5.90
CA MET A 476 9.04 37.43 -7.01
C MET A 476 9.53 36.09 -6.49
N PHE A 477 8.87 35.02 -6.93
CA PHE A 477 9.30 33.66 -6.67
C PHE A 477 10.26 33.17 -7.77
N ILE A 478 11.31 32.47 -7.35
CA ILE A 478 12.18 31.68 -8.20
C ILE A 478 11.91 30.22 -7.85
N ALA A 479 11.41 29.44 -8.81
CA ALA A 479 10.97 28.07 -8.57
C ALA A 479 11.68 27.09 -9.50
N ARG A 480 11.92 25.89 -8.98
CA ARG A 480 12.26 24.70 -9.78
C ARG A 480 10.95 24.10 -10.30
N VAL A 481 10.80 24.07 -11.62
CA VAL A 481 9.56 23.67 -12.28
C VAL A 481 9.86 22.54 -13.27
N LEU A 482 9.11 21.44 -13.17
CA LEU A 482 9.18 20.34 -14.13
C LEU A 482 8.28 20.69 -15.32
N ILE A 483 8.87 20.83 -16.51
CA ILE A 483 8.12 21.20 -17.71
C ILE A 483 7.78 19.99 -18.58
N GLY A 484 6.53 19.94 -19.06
CA GLY A 484 6.10 18.93 -20.03
C GLY A 484 6.66 19.17 -21.43
N LYS A 485 6.32 18.27 -22.36
CA LYS A 485 6.54 18.50 -23.79
C LYS A 485 5.35 19.30 -24.33
N THR A 486 5.58 20.52 -24.78
CA THR A 486 4.60 21.27 -25.57
C THR A 486 4.51 20.63 -26.94
N THR A 487 3.30 20.27 -27.35
CA THR A 487 2.98 19.81 -28.72
C THR A 487 2.96 20.97 -29.69
#